data_AF-A0A947AWV2-F1
#
_entry.id   AF-A0A947AWV2-F1
#
_cell.length_a   1.000
_cell.length_b   1.000
_cell.length_c   1.000
_cell.angle_alpha   90.00
_cell.angle_beta   90.00
_cell.angle_gamma   90.00
#
_symmetry.space_group_name_H-M   'P 1'
#
loop_
_entity.id
_entity.type
_entity.pdbx_description
1 polymer ?
#
loop_
_entity_poly.entity_id
_entity_poly.type
_entity_poly.pdbx_seq_one_letter_code
_entity_poly.pdbx_strand_id
1 'polypeptide(L)'
;MKRFNKISVMLSFILILILVFASSTQAQDKKKITKLDDLPRYTYPIDIKASELLVSEKEFDSFSKQVREDIQSTLDEYEIEDKTTLKGYYATLRNLDMLNGNLESAKDYIQRILSLQEKPADKLMSGMIDMSLIESMQNNESGDAKLTRDLFSKNLKTKVDKLPWDVVQDDVEQLKGNYEILSENVLVGIIQTQVDPSVEKAKNISGDAAARIIGFRKFIEFTIPIKENVVQILGSYIEANKVEKEDIWKDRDVDLSEAKDLSMVMVGIWDSGIDVDVFKDKIFINKNEKVDGLDNDNNGFVDDINGLAFSLKEDYTTDLLYPMTETDLENYSNMTLQIKGLMDLQAAINSPEATELKKKMSSMNPEDLKPFLEELALFGMYVHGTHVAGIATNKNPFAEVLVARITFDHHAIPEPPSVEVAKKAAYNYKNTVKYFQQNNVRVVNMSWGWTLKEIEGMLEANGIGKDAEERSQLTRTIFDIYKDGLYNAIKSAPEILFITAAGNSDNDVTFDEVIPSMFDLPNLMTVGAVDQAGEETGFTSFGESVDVHANGFEVNSYLPGGSMIEMSGTSMASPNVVNLAAKLLALDSSLKTNDLIELITGGAEKSDNGRINLINPMKSVELLKTVKKKS
;
A
#
# COMPACT_ATOMS: atom_id res chain seq x y z
N MET A 1 -5.89 -5.86 -104.87
CA MET A 1 -6.89 -6.89 -105.24
C MET A 1 -6.36 -8.23 -104.73
N LYS A 2 -7.18 -9.00 -103.97
CA LYS A 2 -6.91 -10.28 -103.25
C LYS A 2 -6.22 -10.13 -101.87
N ARG A 3 -6.92 -10.24 -100.73
CA ARG A 3 -7.65 -11.34 -100.03
C ARG A 3 -6.75 -12.23 -99.12
N PHE A 4 -7.09 -12.20 -97.82
CA PHE A 4 -7.00 -13.25 -96.78
C PHE A 4 -5.64 -13.78 -96.25
N ASN A 5 -5.33 -13.46 -94.97
CA ASN A 5 -5.16 -14.37 -93.79
C ASN A 5 -4.45 -13.59 -92.65
N LYS A 6 -5.11 -13.24 -91.53
CA LYS A 6 -5.36 -13.98 -90.26
C LYS A 6 -4.10 -14.27 -89.40
N ILE A 7 -4.18 -13.82 -88.12
CA ILE A 7 -3.44 -14.27 -86.89
C ILE A 7 -2.09 -13.53 -86.66
N SER A 8 -1.73 -12.89 -85.53
CA SER A 8 -2.22 -12.89 -84.14
C SER A 8 -1.79 -11.61 -83.37
N VAL A 9 -2.64 -11.16 -82.44
CA VAL A 9 -2.36 -10.59 -81.09
C VAL A 9 -1.41 -9.38 -81.02
N MET A 10 -1.90 -8.13 -81.03
CA MET A 10 -2.55 -7.38 -79.92
C MET A 10 -1.56 -6.84 -78.88
N LEU A 11 -1.35 -5.51 -78.87
CA LEU A 11 -1.08 -4.69 -77.68
C LEU A 11 -1.13 -3.20 -78.08
N SER A 12 -2.28 -2.58 -77.86
CA SER A 12 -2.51 -1.15 -78.05
C SER A 12 -2.36 -0.44 -76.72
N PHE A 13 -1.49 0.57 -76.69
CA PHE A 13 -1.29 1.52 -75.60
C PHE A 13 -2.58 2.27 -75.28
N ILE A 14 -3.03 2.22 -74.02
CA ILE A 14 -4.01 3.15 -73.45
C ILE A 14 -3.48 3.62 -72.09
N LEU A 15 -3.42 4.95 -71.96
CA LEU A 15 -3.16 5.74 -70.77
C LEU A 15 -4.12 5.33 -69.63
N ILE A 16 -3.59 4.93 -68.46
CA ILE A 16 -4.38 4.75 -67.24
C ILE A 16 -4.00 5.82 -66.24
N LEU A 17 -5.00 6.64 -65.89
CA LEU A 17 -5.04 7.52 -64.73
C LEU A 17 -4.85 6.68 -63.45
N ILE A 18 -3.83 6.99 -62.65
CA ILE A 18 -3.70 6.45 -61.30
C ILE A 18 -4.62 7.27 -60.40
N LEU A 19 -5.76 6.68 -60.03
CA LEU A 19 -6.58 7.13 -58.90
C LEU A 19 -5.82 6.77 -57.61
N VAL A 20 -5.25 7.78 -56.96
CA VAL A 20 -4.78 7.68 -55.57
C VAL A 20 -6.02 7.65 -54.68
N PHE A 21 -6.41 6.48 -54.21
CA PHE A 21 -7.28 6.38 -53.04
C PHE A 21 -6.46 6.81 -51.82
N ALA A 22 -6.56 8.07 -51.43
CA ALA A 22 -6.24 8.48 -50.08
C ALA A 22 -7.36 7.94 -49.18
N SER A 23 -7.15 6.73 -48.65
CA SER A 23 -7.88 6.28 -47.48
C SER A 23 -7.47 7.15 -46.30
N SER A 24 -8.24 8.19 -46.01
CA SER A 24 -8.20 8.85 -44.72
C SER A 24 -8.67 7.82 -43.70
N THR A 25 -7.73 7.18 -43.01
CA THR A 25 -8.01 6.50 -41.74
C THR A 25 -8.45 7.58 -40.77
N GLN A 26 -9.77 7.77 -40.66
CA GLN A 26 -10.36 8.49 -39.56
C GLN A 26 -9.97 7.67 -38.32
N ALA A 27 -9.05 8.19 -37.50
CA ALA A 27 -8.70 7.57 -36.24
C ALA A 27 -10.00 7.38 -35.47
N GLN A 28 -10.33 6.13 -35.14
CA GLN A 28 -11.46 5.85 -34.28
C GLN A 28 -11.16 6.49 -32.92
N ASP A 29 -12.06 7.35 -32.43
CA ASP A 29 -11.89 7.94 -31.11
C ASP A 29 -11.76 6.82 -30.08
N LYS A 30 -10.69 6.88 -29.27
CA LYS A 30 -10.45 5.88 -28.22
C LYS A 30 -11.59 5.90 -27.22
N LYS A 31 -11.93 4.74 -26.66
CA LYS A 31 -12.92 4.66 -25.58
C LYS A 31 -12.30 5.20 -24.30
N LYS A 32 -12.95 6.18 -23.67
CA LYS A 32 -12.45 6.76 -22.43
C LYS A 32 -12.67 5.81 -21.25
N ILE A 33 -11.61 5.54 -20.49
CA ILE A 33 -11.64 4.80 -19.22
C ILE A 33 -11.60 5.83 -18.09
N THR A 34 -12.62 5.81 -17.25
CA THR A 34 -12.75 6.77 -16.12
C THR A 34 -12.71 6.09 -14.76
N LYS A 35 -12.83 4.75 -14.72
CA LYS A 35 -12.74 3.92 -13.51
C LYS A 35 -12.00 2.62 -13.81
N LEU A 36 -11.46 2.00 -12.77
CA LEU A 36 -10.71 0.73 -12.89
C LEU A 36 -11.54 -0.39 -13.55
N ASP A 37 -12.85 -0.43 -13.31
CA ASP A 37 -13.75 -1.44 -13.90
C ASP A 37 -13.96 -1.29 -15.42
N ASP A 38 -13.63 -0.14 -16.01
CA ASP A 38 -13.76 0.05 -17.47
C ASP A 38 -12.61 -0.65 -18.23
N LEU A 39 -11.56 -1.13 -17.52
CA LEU A 39 -10.41 -1.78 -18.13
C LEU A 39 -10.75 -3.20 -18.59
N PRO A 40 -10.30 -3.61 -19.79
CA PRO A 40 -10.46 -4.98 -20.24
C PRO A 40 -9.71 -5.94 -19.31
N ARG A 41 -10.35 -7.08 -19.02
CA ARG A 41 -9.84 -8.11 -18.12
C ARG A 41 -9.36 -9.31 -18.92
N TYR A 42 -8.10 -9.66 -18.72
CA TYR A 42 -7.44 -10.74 -19.46
C TYR A 42 -7.12 -11.93 -18.56
N THR A 43 -7.22 -13.13 -19.13
CA THR A 43 -6.81 -14.39 -18.50
C THR A 43 -6.08 -15.25 -19.51
N TYR A 44 -5.00 -15.89 -19.10
CA TYR A 44 -4.13 -16.66 -19.96
C TYR A 44 -4.18 -18.14 -19.56
N PRO A 45 -4.73 -19.03 -20.41
CA PRO A 45 -4.75 -20.46 -20.13
C PRO A 45 -3.34 -21.03 -19.96
N ILE A 46 -3.14 -21.87 -18.95
CA ILE A 46 -1.85 -22.52 -18.69
C ILE A 46 -2.04 -23.90 -18.07
N ASP A 47 -1.23 -24.87 -18.50
CA ASP A 47 -1.27 -26.26 -18.02
C ASP A 47 -0.19 -26.59 -16.97
N ILE A 48 0.73 -25.66 -16.73
CA ILE A 48 1.80 -25.76 -15.74
C ILE A 48 1.56 -24.81 -14.57
N LYS A 49 2.29 -25.02 -13.47
CA LYS A 49 2.25 -24.07 -12.33
C LYS A 49 2.81 -22.72 -12.76
N ALA A 50 2.35 -21.63 -12.13
CA ALA A 50 2.91 -20.30 -12.38
C ALA A 50 4.38 -20.22 -11.95
N SER A 51 4.76 -20.94 -10.90
CA SER A 51 6.16 -21.05 -10.46
C SER A 51 7.05 -21.79 -11.47
N GLU A 52 6.52 -22.79 -12.17
CA GLU A 52 7.21 -23.49 -13.26
C GLU A 52 7.35 -22.60 -14.51
N LEU A 53 6.37 -21.72 -14.75
CA LEU A 53 6.40 -20.76 -15.86
C LEU A 53 7.54 -19.74 -15.73
N LEU A 54 8.03 -19.46 -14.51
CA LEU A 54 9.20 -18.61 -14.29
C LEU A 54 10.50 -19.18 -14.88
N VAL A 55 10.57 -20.49 -15.13
CA VAL A 55 11.78 -21.17 -15.63
C VAL A 55 11.61 -21.81 -17.00
N SER A 56 10.37 -22.01 -17.47
CA SER A 56 10.10 -22.70 -18.73
C SER A 56 10.09 -21.78 -19.95
N GLU A 57 11.08 -21.93 -20.84
CA GLU A 57 11.22 -21.06 -22.04
C GLU A 57 10.01 -21.13 -22.97
N LYS A 58 9.59 -22.35 -23.35
CA LYS A 58 8.60 -22.54 -24.42
C LYS A 58 7.22 -22.05 -24.01
N GLU A 59 6.78 -22.40 -22.80
CA GLU A 59 5.49 -21.99 -22.26
C GLU A 59 5.49 -20.47 -22.00
N PHE A 60 6.61 -19.91 -21.54
CA PHE A 60 6.75 -18.48 -21.32
C PHE A 60 6.69 -17.66 -22.62
N ASP A 61 7.29 -18.14 -23.72
CA ASP A 61 7.23 -17.46 -25.02
C ASP A 61 5.80 -17.28 -25.52
N SER A 62 5.00 -18.36 -25.47
CA SER A 62 3.60 -18.30 -25.90
C SER A 62 2.77 -17.39 -25.00
N PHE A 63 2.96 -17.50 -23.69
CA PHE A 63 2.27 -16.72 -22.68
C PHE A 63 2.59 -15.21 -22.81
N SER A 64 3.86 -14.85 -22.86
CA SER A 64 4.33 -13.47 -22.93
C SER A 64 3.88 -12.73 -24.19
N LYS A 65 3.75 -13.46 -25.31
CA LYS A 65 3.19 -12.91 -26.55
C LYS A 65 1.72 -12.51 -26.42
N GLN A 66 0.90 -13.37 -25.80
CA GLN A 66 -0.52 -13.05 -25.56
C GLN A 66 -0.66 -11.83 -24.65
N VAL A 67 0.10 -11.80 -23.54
CA VAL A 67 0.10 -10.66 -22.61
C VAL A 67 0.45 -9.35 -23.31
N ARG A 68 1.45 -9.37 -24.20
CA ARG A 68 1.81 -8.18 -24.99
C ARG A 68 0.66 -7.72 -25.89
N GLU A 69 0.07 -8.64 -26.64
CA GLU A 69 -1.01 -8.35 -27.60
C GLU A 69 -2.20 -7.71 -26.87
N ASP A 70 -2.56 -8.23 -25.71
CA ASP A 70 -3.66 -7.73 -24.88
C ASP A 70 -3.38 -6.32 -24.32
N ILE A 71 -2.18 -6.09 -23.77
CA ILE A 71 -1.80 -4.76 -23.27
C ILE A 71 -1.76 -3.74 -24.41
N GLN A 72 -1.20 -4.10 -25.57
CA GLN A 72 -1.14 -3.18 -26.73
C GLN A 72 -2.52 -2.90 -27.30
N SER A 73 -3.37 -3.91 -27.41
CA SER A 73 -4.77 -3.74 -27.79
C SER A 73 -5.49 -2.77 -26.85
N THR A 74 -5.29 -2.92 -25.53
CA THR A 74 -5.85 -2.01 -24.52
C THR A 74 -5.38 -0.58 -24.73
N LEU A 75 -4.07 -0.37 -24.90
CA LEU A 75 -3.49 0.96 -25.12
C LEU A 75 -3.92 1.59 -26.44
N ASP A 76 -4.24 0.79 -27.46
CA ASP A 76 -4.71 1.26 -28.76
C ASP A 76 -6.20 1.60 -28.75
N GLU A 77 -7.02 0.78 -28.10
CA GLU A 77 -8.49 0.93 -28.06
C GLU A 77 -8.98 1.96 -27.03
N TYR A 78 -8.24 2.15 -25.94
CA TYR A 78 -8.70 2.94 -24.79
C TYR A 78 -7.81 4.14 -24.47
N GLU A 79 -8.46 5.24 -24.11
CA GLU A 79 -7.83 6.41 -23.48
C GLU A 79 -7.87 6.21 -21.97
N ILE A 80 -6.71 5.91 -21.39
CA ILE A 80 -6.53 5.64 -19.97
C ILE A 80 -5.97 6.92 -19.33
N GLU A 81 -6.76 7.57 -18.46
CA GLU A 81 -6.28 8.75 -17.72
C GLU A 81 -5.45 8.37 -16.49
N ASP A 82 -5.63 7.15 -15.99
CA ASP A 82 -4.91 6.66 -14.82
C ASP A 82 -3.43 6.42 -15.09
N LYS A 83 -2.61 7.22 -14.41
CA LYS A 83 -1.16 7.13 -14.49
C LYS A 83 -0.64 5.84 -13.89
N THR A 84 -1.28 5.30 -12.84
CA THR A 84 -0.82 4.06 -12.18
C THR A 84 -0.96 2.86 -13.10
N THR A 85 -2.13 2.68 -13.71
CA THR A 85 -2.40 1.66 -14.72
C THR A 85 -1.46 1.80 -15.92
N LEU A 86 -1.31 3.01 -16.46
CA LEU A 86 -0.39 3.26 -17.58
C LEU A 86 1.06 2.89 -17.23
N LYS A 87 1.54 3.29 -16.05
CA LYS A 87 2.87 2.90 -15.54
C LYS A 87 2.99 1.38 -15.46
N GLY A 88 1.97 0.67 -14.98
CA GLY A 88 1.93 -0.79 -14.91
C GLY A 88 2.03 -1.48 -16.28
N TYR A 89 1.26 -1.02 -17.26
CA TYR A 89 1.31 -1.53 -18.63
C TYR A 89 2.67 -1.28 -19.29
N TYR A 90 3.21 -0.06 -19.19
CA TYR A 90 4.53 0.25 -19.72
C TYR A 90 5.64 -0.51 -19.00
N ALA A 91 5.53 -0.77 -17.69
CA ALA A 91 6.49 -1.58 -16.95
C ALA A 91 6.49 -3.04 -17.43
N THR A 92 5.31 -3.62 -17.69
CA THR A 92 5.18 -4.97 -18.25
C THR A 92 5.75 -5.04 -19.66
N LEU A 93 5.42 -4.09 -20.54
CA LEU A 93 5.97 -4.02 -21.90
C LEU A 93 7.48 -3.81 -21.93
N ARG A 94 8.02 -2.96 -21.05
CA ARG A 94 9.48 -2.82 -20.83
C ARG A 94 10.11 -4.15 -20.45
N ASN A 95 9.54 -4.86 -19.47
CA ASN A 95 10.08 -6.16 -19.04
C ASN A 95 10.10 -7.17 -20.19
N LEU A 96 9.00 -7.24 -20.95
CA LEU A 96 8.91 -8.10 -22.12
C LEU A 96 9.92 -7.71 -23.21
N ASP A 97 10.14 -6.42 -23.45
CA ASP A 97 11.14 -5.98 -24.42
C ASP A 97 12.57 -6.30 -23.99
N MET A 98 12.89 -6.20 -22.70
CA MET A 98 14.18 -6.64 -22.17
C MET A 98 14.40 -8.14 -22.38
N LEU A 99 13.40 -8.96 -22.01
CA LEU A 99 13.43 -10.42 -22.18
C LEU A 99 13.56 -10.84 -23.67
N ASN A 100 12.97 -10.08 -24.59
CA ASN A 100 13.06 -10.36 -26.03
C ASN A 100 14.28 -9.70 -26.72
N GLY A 101 15.14 -8.97 -25.99
CA GLY A 101 16.28 -8.26 -26.56
C GLY A 101 15.93 -6.98 -27.35
N ASN A 102 14.70 -6.49 -27.25
CA ASN A 102 14.21 -5.25 -27.89
C ASN A 102 14.60 -4.00 -27.08
N LEU A 103 15.89 -3.81 -26.86
CA LEU A 103 16.45 -2.85 -25.90
C LEU A 103 16.07 -1.38 -26.14
N GLU A 104 15.96 -0.91 -27.39
CA GLU A 104 15.53 0.47 -27.66
C GLU A 104 14.06 0.72 -27.31
N SER A 105 13.19 -0.27 -27.58
CA SER A 105 11.78 -0.18 -27.21
C SER A 105 11.60 -0.20 -25.68
N ALA A 106 12.40 -1.01 -24.97
CA ALA A 106 12.43 -0.98 -23.50
C ALA A 106 12.79 0.42 -22.95
N LYS A 107 13.75 1.13 -23.58
CA LYS A 107 14.12 2.49 -23.19
C LYS A 107 12.98 3.50 -23.41
N ASP A 108 12.25 3.39 -24.52
CA ASP A 108 11.07 4.23 -24.78
C ASP A 108 10.02 4.07 -23.66
N TYR A 109 9.72 2.82 -23.26
CA TYR A 109 8.79 2.58 -22.16
C TYR A 109 9.29 3.14 -20.81
N ILE A 110 10.60 3.08 -20.52
CA ILE A 110 11.16 3.74 -19.33
C ILE A 110 10.91 5.26 -19.38
N GLN A 111 11.10 5.90 -20.54
CA GLN A 111 10.85 7.33 -20.69
C GLN A 111 9.36 7.69 -20.52
N ARG A 112 8.45 6.84 -21.03
CA ARG A 112 7.01 7.01 -20.82
C ARG A 112 6.64 6.91 -19.35
N ILE A 113 7.17 5.91 -18.63
CA ILE A 113 6.97 5.78 -17.18
C ILE A 113 7.46 7.04 -16.45
N LEU A 114 8.67 7.51 -16.76
CA LEU A 114 9.24 8.73 -16.17
C LEU A 114 8.35 9.97 -16.40
N SER A 115 7.73 10.09 -17.58
CA SER A 115 6.83 11.20 -17.89
C SER A 115 5.53 11.21 -17.08
N LEU A 116 5.16 10.07 -16.51
CA LEU A 116 3.97 9.90 -15.68
C LEU A 116 4.25 10.10 -14.19
N GLN A 117 5.51 10.22 -13.78
CA GLN A 117 5.85 10.36 -12.36
C GLN A 117 5.51 11.74 -11.80
N GLU A 118 5.08 11.76 -10.54
CA GLU A 118 4.64 12.96 -9.86
C GLU A 118 5.58 13.35 -8.72
N LYS A 119 6.02 12.37 -7.92
CA LYS A 119 6.98 12.56 -6.82
C LYS A 119 8.36 13.00 -7.36
N PRO A 120 9.04 13.94 -6.68
CA PRO A 120 10.36 14.41 -7.10
C PRO A 120 11.40 13.30 -7.22
N ALA A 121 11.47 12.39 -6.24
CA ALA A 121 12.41 11.27 -6.25
C ALA A 121 12.14 10.31 -7.42
N ASP A 122 10.88 9.93 -7.62
CA ASP A 122 10.46 9.08 -8.74
C ASP A 122 10.87 9.63 -10.11
N LYS A 123 10.74 10.95 -10.32
CA LYS A 123 11.16 11.61 -11.56
C LYS A 123 12.65 11.48 -11.84
N LEU A 124 13.46 11.26 -10.81
CA LEU A 124 14.91 11.12 -10.90
C LEU A 124 15.35 9.66 -10.97
N MET A 125 14.64 8.76 -10.28
CA MET A 125 15.09 7.40 -10.05
C MET A 125 14.37 6.34 -10.87
N SER A 126 13.15 6.61 -11.35
CA SER A 126 12.35 5.60 -12.05
C SER A 126 13.06 5.05 -13.29
N GLY A 127 13.24 3.73 -13.31
CA GLY A 127 13.90 3.03 -14.41
C GLY A 127 15.40 3.29 -14.53
N MET A 128 16.04 3.99 -13.57
CA MET A 128 17.48 4.30 -13.63
C MET A 128 18.37 3.05 -13.74
N ILE A 129 18.04 2.01 -12.97
CA ILE A 129 18.79 0.74 -12.98
C ILE A 129 18.64 0.06 -14.34
N ASP A 130 17.39 -0.12 -14.81
CA ASP A 130 17.11 -0.76 -16.09
C ASP A 130 17.73 -0.01 -17.27
N MET A 131 17.63 1.33 -17.28
CA MET A 131 18.27 2.18 -18.28
C MET A 131 19.79 1.99 -18.27
N SER A 132 20.42 1.96 -17.09
CA SER A 132 21.87 1.73 -16.96
C SER A 132 22.28 0.35 -17.42
N LEU A 133 21.47 -0.68 -17.18
CA LEU A 133 21.73 -2.03 -17.67
C LEU A 133 21.59 -2.11 -19.18
N ILE A 134 20.52 -1.57 -19.74
CA ILE A 134 20.26 -1.56 -21.17
C ILE A 134 21.39 -0.84 -21.92
N GLU A 135 21.77 0.37 -21.50
CA GLU A 135 22.89 1.11 -22.08
C GLU A 135 24.20 0.30 -22.04
N SER A 136 24.41 -0.49 -20.99
CA SER A 136 25.61 -1.31 -20.83
C SER A 136 25.62 -2.52 -21.76
N MET A 137 24.45 -3.16 -21.95
CA MET A 137 24.28 -4.25 -22.91
C MET A 137 24.49 -3.77 -24.35
N GLN A 138 23.95 -2.60 -24.71
CA GLN A 138 24.10 -2.03 -26.05
C GLN A 138 25.55 -1.66 -26.38
N ASN A 139 26.33 -1.26 -25.38
CA ASN A 139 27.74 -0.93 -25.52
C ASN A 139 28.67 -2.15 -25.38
N ASN A 140 28.12 -3.36 -25.31
CA ASN A 140 28.87 -4.61 -25.23
C ASN A 140 28.60 -5.53 -26.43
N GLU A 141 29.28 -5.27 -27.56
CA GLU A 141 29.18 -6.11 -28.77
C GLU A 141 29.66 -7.57 -28.55
N SER A 142 30.43 -7.82 -27.48
CA SER A 142 31.00 -9.15 -27.20
C SER A 142 30.04 -10.10 -26.47
N GLY A 143 28.98 -9.57 -25.85
CA GLY A 143 28.09 -10.33 -24.98
C GLY A 143 28.75 -10.82 -23.68
N ASP A 144 29.99 -10.41 -23.37
CA ASP A 144 30.68 -10.83 -22.15
C ASP A 144 29.98 -10.29 -20.89
N ALA A 145 29.47 -11.19 -20.06
CA ALA A 145 28.73 -10.85 -18.85
C ALA A 145 29.56 -10.03 -17.85
N LYS A 146 30.89 -10.24 -17.82
CA LYS A 146 31.75 -9.43 -16.94
C LYS A 146 31.84 -7.99 -17.45
N LEU A 147 32.12 -7.80 -18.74
CA LEU A 147 32.15 -6.47 -19.36
C LEU A 147 30.80 -5.73 -19.20
N THR A 148 29.66 -6.41 -19.37
CA THR A 148 28.34 -5.82 -19.11
C THR A 148 28.22 -5.30 -17.67
N ARG A 149 28.67 -6.08 -16.68
CA ARG A 149 28.62 -5.67 -15.26
C ARG A 149 29.57 -4.50 -14.94
N ASP A 150 30.74 -4.48 -15.54
CA ASP A 150 31.71 -3.39 -15.36
C ASP A 150 31.16 -2.07 -15.96
N LEU A 151 30.58 -2.13 -17.17
CA LEU A 151 29.90 -1.01 -17.81
C LEU A 151 28.68 -0.56 -17.02
N PHE A 152 27.87 -1.51 -16.54
CA PHE A 152 26.70 -1.24 -15.71
C PHE A 152 27.08 -0.49 -14.44
N SER A 153 28.10 -0.97 -13.73
CA SER A 153 28.55 -0.34 -12.48
C SER A 153 28.99 1.10 -12.73
N LYS A 154 29.73 1.35 -13.81
CA LYS A 154 30.16 2.69 -14.20
C LYS A 154 28.97 3.59 -14.55
N ASN A 155 28.03 3.08 -15.34
CA ASN A 155 26.86 3.83 -15.80
C ASN A 155 25.91 4.17 -14.66
N LEU A 156 25.61 3.21 -13.78
CA LEU A 156 24.75 3.43 -12.62
C LEU A 156 25.41 4.39 -11.64
N LYS A 157 26.69 4.19 -11.29
CA LYS A 157 27.41 5.10 -10.39
C LYS A 157 27.40 6.54 -10.91
N THR A 158 27.62 6.73 -12.21
CA THR A 158 27.59 8.07 -12.83
C THR A 158 26.23 8.75 -12.71
N LYS A 159 25.12 7.99 -12.72
CA LYS A 159 23.77 8.53 -12.53
C LYS A 159 23.49 8.81 -11.05
N VAL A 160 23.82 7.84 -10.18
CA VAL A 160 23.63 7.94 -8.72
C VAL A 160 24.42 9.11 -8.13
N ASP A 161 25.68 9.31 -8.52
CA ASP A 161 26.54 10.41 -8.04
C ASP A 161 25.96 11.82 -8.35
N LYS A 162 24.99 11.93 -9.26
CA LYS A 162 24.35 13.19 -9.64
C LYS A 162 23.01 13.41 -8.96
N LEU A 163 22.51 12.43 -8.21
CA LEU A 163 21.24 12.56 -7.53
C LEU A 163 21.35 13.57 -6.36
N PRO A 164 20.37 14.47 -6.20
CA PRO A 164 20.27 15.35 -5.04
C PRO A 164 19.84 14.54 -3.81
N TRP A 165 20.77 14.33 -2.86
CA TRP A 165 20.57 13.46 -1.70
C TRP A 165 19.34 13.84 -0.87
N ASP A 166 19.14 15.14 -0.65
CA ASP A 166 17.99 15.72 0.06
C ASP A 166 16.62 15.38 -0.56
N VAL A 167 16.60 14.95 -1.82
CA VAL A 167 15.38 14.57 -2.52
C VAL A 167 15.21 13.05 -2.60
N VAL A 168 16.30 12.29 -2.61
CA VAL A 168 16.28 10.85 -2.96
C VAL A 168 16.71 9.92 -1.83
N GLN A 169 17.04 10.44 -0.65
CA GLN A 169 17.59 9.65 0.45
C GLN A 169 16.75 8.39 0.73
N ASP A 170 15.49 8.58 1.08
CA ASP A 170 14.57 7.50 1.46
C ASP A 170 14.40 6.48 0.32
N ASP A 171 14.18 6.96 -0.90
CA ASP A 171 14.03 6.11 -2.10
C ASP A 171 15.29 5.29 -2.41
N VAL A 172 16.48 5.87 -2.25
CA VAL A 172 17.75 5.16 -2.47
C VAL A 172 17.98 4.09 -1.41
N GLU A 173 17.70 4.43 -0.15
CA GLU A 173 17.78 3.50 0.96
C GLU A 173 16.77 2.33 0.78
N GLN A 174 15.53 2.62 0.36
CA GLN A 174 14.49 1.63 0.12
C GLN A 174 14.85 0.73 -1.06
N LEU A 175 15.32 1.34 -2.16
CA LEU A 175 15.78 0.63 -3.34
C LEU A 175 16.94 -0.31 -3.01
N LYS A 176 17.92 0.13 -2.21
CA LYS A 176 19.00 -0.74 -1.72
C LYS A 176 18.43 -1.91 -0.92
N GLY A 177 17.54 -1.64 0.04
CA GLY A 177 16.92 -2.66 0.88
C GLY A 177 16.19 -3.74 0.08
N ASN A 178 15.43 -3.33 -0.95
CA ASN A 178 14.72 -4.23 -1.86
C ASN A 178 15.66 -5.14 -2.67
N TYR A 179 16.84 -4.65 -3.06
CA TYR A 179 17.84 -5.46 -3.78
C TYR A 179 18.59 -6.44 -2.87
N GLU A 180 18.74 -6.11 -1.58
CA GLU A 180 19.40 -6.97 -0.58
C GLU A 180 18.56 -8.21 -0.23
N ILE A 181 17.23 -8.11 -0.22
CA ILE A 181 16.33 -9.26 0.00
C ILE A 181 16.14 -10.13 -1.25
N LEU A 182 16.49 -9.63 -2.43
CA LEU A 182 16.18 -10.27 -3.71
C LEU A 182 16.99 -11.58 -3.89
N SER A 183 16.27 -12.69 -4.01
CA SER A 183 16.83 -13.98 -4.42
C SER A 183 15.84 -14.74 -5.31
N GLU A 184 16.34 -15.68 -6.11
CA GLU A 184 15.51 -16.53 -6.95
C GLU A 184 14.52 -17.34 -6.09
N ASN A 185 14.98 -17.88 -4.95
CA ASN A 185 14.14 -18.62 -4.01
C ASN A 185 12.99 -17.77 -3.46
N VAL A 186 13.24 -16.50 -3.11
CA VAL A 186 12.20 -15.59 -2.62
C VAL A 186 11.17 -15.31 -3.71
N LEU A 187 11.60 -15.04 -4.94
CA LEU A 187 10.69 -14.77 -6.07
C LEU A 187 9.83 -16.00 -6.41
N VAL A 188 10.44 -17.19 -6.48
CA VAL A 188 9.73 -18.44 -6.73
C VAL A 188 8.76 -18.75 -5.60
N GLY A 189 9.21 -18.62 -4.35
CA GLY A 189 8.37 -18.87 -3.16
C GLY A 189 7.14 -17.96 -3.10
N ILE A 190 7.27 -16.68 -3.47
CA ILE A 190 6.12 -15.76 -3.57
C ILE A 190 5.09 -16.24 -4.59
N ILE A 191 5.52 -16.68 -5.78
CA ILE A 191 4.60 -17.18 -6.82
C ILE A 191 3.95 -18.52 -6.38
N GLN A 192 4.73 -19.42 -5.78
CA GLN A 192 4.21 -20.67 -5.23
C GLN A 192 3.16 -20.42 -4.14
N THR A 193 3.36 -19.38 -3.34
CA THR A 193 2.50 -19.06 -2.20
C THR A 193 1.22 -18.34 -2.64
N GLN A 194 1.33 -17.38 -3.56
CA GLN A 194 0.24 -16.44 -3.86
C GLN A 194 -0.46 -16.69 -5.20
N VAL A 195 0.14 -17.43 -6.14
CA VAL A 195 -0.37 -17.56 -7.52
C VAL A 195 -0.62 -19.02 -7.90
N ASP A 196 0.26 -19.95 -7.55
CA ASP A 196 0.07 -21.37 -7.88
C ASP A 196 -1.29 -21.94 -7.42
N PRO A 197 -1.81 -21.65 -6.22
CA PRO A 197 -3.10 -22.20 -5.78
C PRO A 197 -4.28 -21.79 -6.67
N SER A 198 -4.31 -20.53 -7.12
CA SER A 198 -5.38 -20.04 -8.00
C SER A 198 -5.25 -20.65 -9.40
N VAL A 199 -4.03 -20.76 -9.93
CA VAL A 199 -3.74 -21.38 -11.23
C VAL A 199 -4.08 -22.87 -11.22
N GLU A 200 -3.76 -23.59 -10.15
CA GLU A 200 -4.08 -25.01 -10.02
C GLU A 200 -5.59 -25.27 -10.09
N LYS A 201 -6.39 -24.37 -9.51
CA LYS A 201 -7.85 -24.42 -9.49
C LYS A 201 -8.50 -23.92 -10.78
N ALA A 202 -8.05 -22.79 -11.31
CA ALA A 202 -8.68 -22.10 -12.44
C ALA A 202 -8.11 -22.49 -13.81
N LYS A 203 -6.91 -23.09 -13.87
CA LYS A 203 -6.18 -23.42 -15.11
C LYS A 203 -5.90 -22.22 -16.02
N ASN A 204 -5.80 -21.04 -15.42
CA ASN A 204 -5.43 -19.80 -16.10
C ASN A 204 -4.71 -18.85 -15.12
N ILE A 205 -4.01 -17.87 -15.68
CA ILE A 205 -3.32 -16.78 -14.98
C ILE A 205 -4.05 -15.46 -15.29
N SER A 206 -4.35 -14.63 -14.30
CA SER A 206 -4.94 -13.29 -14.51
C SER A 206 -3.93 -12.29 -15.11
N GLY A 207 -4.44 -11.17 -15.65
CA GLY A 207 -3.63 -10.02 -16.07
C GLY A 207 -2.60 -9.56 -15.02
N ASP A 208 -3.04 -9.40 -13.78
CA ASP A 208 -2.20 -8.94 -12.67
C ASP A 208 -1.13 -9.97 -12.29
N ALA A 209 -1.52 -11.24 -12.17
CA ALA A 209 -0.57 -12.34 -11.93
C ALA A 209 0.42 -12.46 -13.10
N ALA A 210 -0.01 -12.20 -14.33
CA ALA A 210 0.85 -12.25 -15.51
C ALA A 210 1.92 -11.17 -15.51
N ALA A 211 1.55 -9.92 -15.23
CA ALA A 211 2.49 -8.82 -15.07
C ALA A 211 3.55 -9.13 -13.99
N ARG A 212 3.12 -9.73 -12.87
CA ARG A 212 4.01 -10.16 -11.79
C ARG A 212 4.98 -11.25 -12.23
N ILE A 213 4.51 -12.31 -12.88
CA ILE A 213 5.34 -13.42 -13.39
C ILE A 213 6.38 -12.89 -14.38
N ILE A 214 6.00 -12.04 -15.32
CA ILE A 214 6.90 -11.40 -16.28
C ILE A 214 7.96 -10.56 -15.57
N GLY A 215 7.56 -9.76 -14.57
CA GLY A 215 8.48 -8.97 -13.76
C GLY A 215 9.51 -9.84 -13.03
N PHE A 216 9.06 -10.94 -12.42
CA PHE A 216 9.94 -11.87 -11.70
C PHE A 216 10.88 -12.62 -12.63
N ARG A 217 10.41 -13.06 -13.80
CA ARG A 217 11.27 -13.64 -14.84
C ARG A 217 12.38 -12.67 -15.25
N LYS A 218 12.04 -11.41 -15.52
CA LYS A 218 13.01 -10.34 -15.81
C LYS A 218 13.97 -10.12 -14.64
N PHE A 219 13.50 -10.19 -13.40
CA PHE A 219 14.38 -10.08 -12.23
C PHE A 219 15.38 -11.22 -12.16
N ILE A 220 14.95 -12.46 -12.37
CA ILE A 220 15.82 -13.64 -12.39
C ILE A 220 16.89 -13.48 -13.47
N GLU A 221 16.50 -13.12 -14.69
CA GLU A 221 17.41 -13.06 -15.84
C GLU A 221 18.37 -11.85 -15.80
N PHE A 222 17.87 -10.66 -15.45
CA PHE A 222 18.61 -9.42 -15.61
C PHE A 222 19.00 -8.73 -14.30
N THR A 223 18.21 -8.89 -13.24
CA THR A 223 18.37 -8.09 -12.02
C THR A 223 19.22 -8.82 -10.97
N ILE A 224 18.99 -10.12 -10.74
CA ILE A 224 19.79 -10.92 -9.81
C ILE A 224 21.29 -10.90 -10.18
N PRO A 225 21.71 -11.02 -11.46
CA PRO A 225 23.14 -11.00 -11.82
C PRO A 225 23.88 -9.70 -11.50
N ILE A 226 23.16 -8.57 -11.36
CA ILE A 226 23.72 -7.24 -11.06
C ILE A 226 23.42 -6.77 -9.64
N LYS A 227 22.71 -7.55 -8.82
CA LYS A 227 22.18 -7.06 -7.55
C LYS A 227 23.27 -6.55 -6.60
N GLU A 228 24.39 -7.26 -6.51
CA GLU A 228 25.51 -6.87 -5.65
C GLU A 228 26.14 -5.55 -6.09
N ASN A 229 26.20 -5.30 -7.41
CA ASN A 229 26.66 -4.02 -7.95
C ASN A 229 25.73 -2.87 -7.56
N VAL A 230 24.41 -3.09 -7.61
CA VAL A 230 23.42 -2.11 -7.16
C VAL A 230 23.59 -1.82 -5.68
N VAL A 231 23.57 -2.87 -4.83
CA VAL A 231 23.70 -2.73 -3.37
C VAL A 231 24.98 -2.00 -2.99
N GLN A 232 26.11 -2.33 -3.63
CA GLN A 232 27.39 -1.68 -3.38
C GLN A 232 27.39 -0.19 -3.79
N ILE A 233 26.83 0.14 -4.96
CA ILE A 233 26.80 1.52 -5.45
C ILE A 233 25.88 2.38 -4.60
N LEU A 234 24.65 1.91 -4.34
CA LEU A 234 23.71 2.63 -3.49
C LEU A 234 24.23 2.75 -2.06
N GLY A 235 24.80 1.69 -1.50
CA GLY A 235 25.40 1.72 -0.16
C GLY A 235 26.56 2.71 -0.05
N SER A 236 27.43 2.78 -1.07
CA SER A 236 28.52 3.77 -1.10
C SER A 236 28.00 5.20 -1.21
N TYR A 237 26.92 5.41 -1.96
CA TYR A 237 26.29 6.72 -2.10
C TYR A 237 25.59 7.15 -0.80
N ILE A 238 24.87 6.25 -0.13
CA ILE A 238 24.26 6.49 1.19
C ILE A 238 25.33 6.88 2.21
N GLU A 239 26.40 6.09 2.33
CA GLU A 239 27.48 6.36 3.30
C GLU A 239 28.19 7.70 3.01
N ALA A 240 28.37 8.04 1.72
CA ALA A 240 29.02 9.28 1.32
C ALA A 240 28.18 10.54 1.57
N ASN A 241 26.84 10.40 1.64
CA ASN A 241 25.92 11.51 1.78
C ASN A 241 25.16 11.49 3.11
N LYS A 242 25.47 10.56 4.02
CA LYS A 242 24.76 10.43 5.30
C LYS A 242 24.74 11.74 6.06
N VAL A 243 23.54 12.32 6.18
CA VAL A 243 23.26 13.48 7.02
C VAL A 243 22.27 13.03 8.09
N GLU A 244 22.57 13.36 9.34
CA GLU A 244 21.62 13.17 10.44
C GLU A 244 20.52 14.23 10.28
N LYS A 245 19.30 13.77 10.02
CA LYS A 245 18.12 14.64 9.95
C LYS A 245 17.78 15.14 11.36
N GLU A 246 17.53 16.45 11.48
CA GLU A 246 17.10 17.05 12.75
C GLU A 246 15.71 16.54 13.12
N ASP A 247 15.53 16.07 14.35
CA ASP A 247 14.22 15.69 14.88
C ASP A 247 13.45 16.94 15.33
N ILE A 248 12.44 17.31 14.54
CA ILE A 248 11.60 18.48 14.80
C ILE A 248 10.44 18.19 15.78
N TRP A 249 10.15 16.91 16.05
CA TRP A 249 8.92 16.52 16.76
C TRP A 249 8.99 16.89 18.23
N LYS A 250 10.18 16.85 18.83
CA LYS A 250 10.39 17.24 20.22
C LYS A 250 9.94 18.68 20.51
N ASP A 251 10.21 19.61 19.59
CA ASP A 251 9.86 21.03 19.75
C ASP A 251 8.39 21.31 19.41
N ARG A 252 7.75 20.40 18.67
CA ARG A 252 6.32 20.46 18.31
C ARG A 252 5.41 19.79 19.34
N ASP A 253 5.95 18.94 20.20
CA ASP A 253 5.19 18.10 21.13
C ASP A 253 4.51 18.91 22.25
N VAL A 254 3.39 18.40 22.73
CA VAL A 254 2.61 18.96 23.85
C VAL A 254 2.51 17.88 24.93
N ASP A 255 3.10 18.11 26.09
CA ASP A 255 3.04 17.18 27.21
C ASP A 255 1.97 17.61 28.23
N LEU A 256 0.97 16.75 28.47
CA LEU A 256 -0.09 16.96 29.47
C LEU A 256 0.11 16.11 30.74
N SER A 257 1.23 15.39 30.87
CA SER A 257 1.47 14.45 31.98
C SER A 257 1.44 15.13 33.36
N GLU A 258 1.88 16.39 33.45
CA GLU A 258 1.88 17.19 34.67
C GLU A 258 0.66 18.13 34.79
N ALA A 259 -0.22 18.14 33.79
CA ALA A 259 -1.42 18.98 33.83
C ALA A 259 -2.41 18.42 34.85
N LYS A 260 -3.23 19.33 35.41
CA LYS A 260 -4.26 19.00 36.42
C LYS A 260 -5.59 19.58 35.98
N ASP A 261 -6.67 18.95 36.43
CA ASP A 261 -8.04 19.43 36.27
C ASP A 261 -8.47 19.62 34.80
N LEU A 262 -7.95 18.80 33.88
CA LEU A 262 -8.41 18.73 32.49
C LEU A 262 -9.53 17.69 32.32
N SER A 263 -10.24 17.78 31.19
CA SER A 263 -11.34 16.86 30.89
C SER A 263 -10.82 15.51 30.40
N MET A 264 -11.40 14.41 30.88
CA MET A 264 -11.17 13.09 30.29
C MET A 264 -11.78 13.04 28.89
N VAL A 265 -11.08 12.40 27.96
CA VAL A 265 -11.44 12.26 26.56
C VAL A 265 -11.44 10.79 26.20
N MET A 266 -12.60 10.29 25.79
CA MET A 266 -12.71 8.93 25.28
C MET A 266 -12.23 8.87 23.83
N VAL A 267 -11.22 8.02 23.59
CA VAL A 267 -10.55 7.80 22.31
C VAL A 267 -10.85 6.39 21.85
N GLY A 268 -11.49 6.25 20.69
CA GLY A 268 -11.72 4.95 20.06
C GLY A 268 -10.48 4.52 19.27
N ILE A 269 -10.02 3.29 19.48
CA ILE A 269 -9.00 2.68 18.62
C ILE A 269 -9.68 1.55 17.85
N TRP A 270 -9.95 1.81 16.57
CA TRP A 270 -10.60 0.86 15.68
C TRP A 270 -9.55 0.17 14.83
N ASP A 271 -9.09 -1.01 15.27
CA ASP A 271 -7.84 -1.61 14.79
C ASP A 271 -7.81 -3.15 14.96
N SER A 272 -6.65 -3.79 14.81
CA SER A 272 -6.45 -5.25 14.91
C SER A 272 -6.57 -5.81 16.33
N GLY A 273 -6.65 -4.93 17.34
CA GLY A 273 -6.85 -5.29 18.74
C GLY A 273 -5.80 -4.66 19.66
N ILE A 274 -6.10 -4.65 20.96
CA ILE A 274 -5.26 -4.02 21.99
C ILE A 274 -5.08 -4.97 23.16
N ASP A 275 -3.85 -5.07 23.65
CA ASP A 275 -3.56 -5.62 24.97
C ASP A 275 -3.98 -4.59 26.04
N VAL A 276 -5.16 -4.81 26.61
CA VAL A 276 -5.78 -3.89 27.57
C VAL A 276 -4.96 -3.74 28.86
N ASP A 277 -4.14 -4.74 29.22
CA ASP A 277 -3.33 -4.71 30.44
C ASP A 277 -2.22 -3.66 30.37
N VAL A 278 -1.72 -3.37 29.16
CA VAL A 278 -0.75 -2.28 28.91
C VAL A 278 -1.35 -0.91 29.25
N PHE A 279 -2.68 -0.77 29.13
CA PHE A 279 -3.40 0.50 29.30
C PHE A 279 -4.36 0.51 30.49
N LYS A 280 -4.22 -0.40 31.47
CA LYS A 280 -5.17 -0.59 32.58
C LYS A 280 -5.60 0.69 33.33
N ASP A 281 -4.73 1.70 33.39
CA ASP A 281 -4.99 2.98 34.08
C ASP A 281 -5.72 4.01 33.19
N LYS A 282 -5.90 3.67 31.91
CA LYS A 282 -6.45 4.52 30.85
C LYS A 282 -7.39 3.76 29.91
N ILE A 283 -7.86 2.58 30.28
CA ILE A 283 -8.78 1.79 29.46
C ILE A 283 -10.22 2.10 29.87
N PHE A 284 -11.11 2.22 28.89
CA PHE A 284 -12.54 2.29 29.09
C PHE A 284 -13.02 1.06 29.88
N ILE A 285 -13.92 1.29 30.83
CA ILE A 285 -14.60 0.21 31.56
C ILE A 285 -16.11 0.45 31.47
N ASN A 286 -16.82 -0.47 30.81
CA ASN A 286 -18.29 -0.53 30.86
C ASN A 286 -18.72 -0.96 32.27
N LYS A 287 -19.08 0.01 33.11
CA LYS A 287 -19.49 -0.23 34.51
C LYS A 287 -20.84 -0.93 34.64
N ASN A 288 -21.60 -1.02 33.55
CA ASN A 288 -22.87 -1.73 33.53
C ASN A 288 -22.69 -3.21 33.19
N GLU A 289 -21.48 -3.63 32.80
CA GLU A 289 -21.14 -4.99 32.42
C GLU A 289 -20.32 -5.73 33.48
N LYS A 290 -20.40 -7.06 33.42
CA LYS A 290 -19.61 -7.99 34.22
C LYS A 290 -19.20 -9.16 33.35
N VAL A 291 -18.05 -9.76 33.63
CA VAL A 291 -17.61 -10.99 32.96
C VAL A 291 -18.39 -12.18 33.53
N ASP A 292 -19.63 -12.34 33.10
CA ASP A 292 -20.51 -13.45 33.52
C ASP A 292 -21.20 -14.18 32.36
N GLY A 293 -20.88 -13.82 31.12
CA GLY A 293 -21.42 -14.42 29.91
C GLY A 293 -22.81 -13.92 29.56
N LEU A 294 -23.24 -12.78 30.12
CA LEU A 294 -24.54 -12.17 29.89
C LEU A 294 -24.37 -10.71 29.44
N ASP A 295 -25.24 -10.26 28.54
CA ASP A 295 -25.41 -8.84 28.22
C ASP A 295 -26.19 -8.18 29.38
N ASN A 296 -25.44 -7.60 30.33
CA ASN A 296 -25.97 -7.06 31.58
C ASN A 296 -26.71 -5.74 31.35
N ASP A 297 -26.25 -4.92 30.41
CA ASP A 297 -26.79 -3.60 30.10
C ASP A 297 -27.83 -3.60 28.96
N ASN A 298 -28.04 -4.76 28.33
CA ASN A 298 -28.94 -5.02 27.20
C ASN A 298 -28.59 -4.16 25.96
N ASN A 299 -27.31 -3.87 25.74
CA ASN A 299 -26.84 -3.12 24.58
C ASN A 299 -26.69 -4.00 23.31
N GLY A 300 -26.81 -5.33 23.45
CA GLY A 300 -26.67 -6.33 22.39
C GLY A 300 -25.32 -7.04 22.36
N PHE A 301 -24.41 -6.71 23.27
CA PHE A 301 -23.06 -7.27 23.37
C PHE A 301 -22.87 -7.92 24.74
N VAL A 302 -22.29 -9.11 24.75
CA VAL A 302 -22.04 -9.85 26.00
C VAL A 302 -20.64 -9.50 26.50
N ASP A 303 -20.52 -9.17 27.79
CA ASP A 303 -19.24 -8.92 28.44
C ASP A 303 -18.35 -7.89 27.71
N ASP A 304 -18.91 -6.83 27.12
CA ASP A 304 -18.18 -5.75 26.43
C ASP A 304 -17.48 -4.79 27.41
N ILE A 305 -16.64 -5.33 28.29
CA ILE A 305 -16.04 -4.60 29.41
C ILE A 305 -15.17 -3.43 28.93
N ASN A 306 -14.35 -3.63 27.89
CA ASN A 306 -13.40 -2.61 27.42
C ASN A 306 -13.63 -2.20 25.95
N GLY A 307 -14.69 -2.70 25.30
CA GLY A 307 -14.99 -2.41 23.91
C GLY A 307 -15.61 -3.58 23.15
N LEU A 308 -15.57 -3.49 21.82
CA LEU A 308 -16.17 -4.47 20.91
C LEU A 308 -15.10 -5.21 20.10
N ALA A 309 -15.35 -6.48 19.78
CA ALA A 309 -14.55 -7.23 18.83
C ALA A 309 -15.40 -8.11 17.94
N PHE A 310 -14.97 -8.23 16.68
CA PHE A 310 -15.59 -9.11 15.69
C PHE A 310 -14.54 -10.03 15.07
N SER A 311 -14.91 -11.29 14.87
CA SER A 311 -14.08 -12.30 14.19
C SER A 311 -14.04 -12.07 12.68
N LEU A 312 -13.25 -12.88 11.94
CA LEU A 312 -13.20 -12.85 10.46
C LEU A 312 -14.57 -13.00 9.79
N LYS A 313 -15.51 -13.70 10.43
CA LYS A 313 -16.88 -13.92 9.92
C LYS A 313 -17.87 -12.89 10.42
N GLU A 314 -17.37 -11.82 11.04
CA GLU A 314 -18.13 -10.70 11.60
C GLU A 314 -19.05 -11.13 12.75
N ASP A 315 -18.75 -12.28 13.37
CA ASP A 315 -19.42 -12.73 14.59
C ASP A 315 -18.74 -12.09 15.81
N TYR A 316 -19.55 -11.59 16.74
CA TYR A 316 -19.08 -10.95 17.97
C TYR A 316 -18.23 -11.89 18.82
N THR A 317 -17.18 -11.34 19.44
CA THR A 317 -16.31 -12.03 20.40
C THR A 317 -15.84 -11.03 21.47
N THR A 318 -15.44 -11.55 22.63
CA THR A 318 -14.90 -10.77 23.76
C THR A 318 -13.38 -10.63 23.72
N ASP A 319 -12.70 -11.30 22.78
CA ASP A 319 -11.25 -11.21 22.61
C ASP A 319 -10.88 -9.84 22.00
N LEU A 320 -10.38 -8.90 22.80
CA LEU A 320 -10.03 -7.55 22.35
C LEU A 320 -8.62 -7.44 21.77
N LEU A 321 -7.76 -8.43 22.01
CA LEU A 321 -6.45 -8.58 21.38
C LEU A 321 -6.53 -9.67 20.30
N TYR A 322 -5.80 -9.53 19.20
CA TYR A 322 -5.75 -10.56 18.16
C TYR A 322 -5.31 -11.91 18.78
N PRO A 323 -5.96 -13.04 18.48
CA PRO A 323 -5.64 -14.30 19.15
C PRO A 323 -4.27 -14.86 18.72
N MET A 324 -3.53 -15.37 19.69
CA MET A 324 -2.29 -16.15 19.49
C MET A 324 -2.33 -17.44 20.30
N THR A 325 -1.68 -18.49 19.80
CA THR A 325 -1.50 -19.74 20.55
C THR A 325 -0.37 -19.61 21.58
N GLU A 326 -0.34 -20.52 22.56
CA GLU A 326 0.78 -20.58 23.53
C GLU A 326 2.14 -20.75 22.83
N THR A 327 2.18 -21.53 21.74
CA THR A 327 3.39 -21.75 20.94
C THR A 327 3.83 -20.49 20.21
N ASP A 328 2.91 -19.68 19.69
CA ASP A 328 3.26 -18.39 19.05
C ASP A 328 3.91 -17.45 20.08
N LEU A 329 3.35 -17.42 21.30
CA LEU A 329 3.86 -16.58 22.40
C LEU A 329 5.24 -17.03 22.90
N GLU A 330 5.59 -18.31 22.82
CA GLU A 330 6.95 -18.78 23.11
C GLU A 330 8.00 -18.18 22.15
N ASN A 331 7.60 -17.83 20.90
CA ASN A 331 8.47 -17.22 19.89
C ASN A 331 8.42 -15.69 19.88
N TYR A 332 7.65 -15.06 20.78
CA TYR A 332 7.37 -13.62 20.80
C TYR A 332 8.61 -12.73 20.61
N SER A 333 9.69 -12.99 21.35
CA SER A 333 10.93 -12.17 21.27
C SER A 333 11.58 -12.23 19.88
N ASN A 334 11.55 -13.39 19.24
CA ASN A 334 12.13 -13.58 17.91
C ASN A 334 11.23 -12.93 16.85
N MET A 335 9.91 -13.10 16.96
CA MET A 335 8.95 -12.45 16.06
C MET A 335 9.01 -10.91 16.19
N THR A 336 9.26 -10.39 17.40
CA THR A 336 9.48 -8.95 17.63
C THR A 336 10.67 -8.44 16.81
N LEU A 337 11.81 -9.12 16.87
CA LEU A 337 12.99 -8.75 16.09
C LEU A 337 12.74 -8.87 14.58
N GLN A 338 11.97 -9.87 14.15
CA GLN A 338 11.67 -10.06 12.74
C GLN A 338 10.69 -9.02 12.20
N ILE A 339 9.65 -8.65 12.95
CA ILE A 339 8.75 -7.55 12.56
C ILE A 339 9.48 -6.22 12.57
N LYS A 340 10.36 -5.96 13.56
CA LYS A 340 11.24 -4.78 13.51
C LYS A 340 12.09 -4.77 12.25
N GLY A 341 12.73 -5.90 11.95
CA GLY A 341 13.49 -6.06 10.72
C GLY A 341 12.63 -5.80 9.49
N LEU A 342 11.40 -6.32 9.43
CA LEU A 342 10.50 -6.13 8.28
C LEU A 342 10.10 -4.68 8.11
N MET A 343 9.76 -4.00 9.20
CA MET A 343 9.38 -2.58 9.19
C MET A 343 10.55 -1.69 8.83
N ASP A 344 11.74 -1.98 9.34
CA ASP A 344 12.97 -1.28 8.97
C ASP A 344 13.28 -1.46 7.49
N LEU A 345 13.06 -2.65 6.93
CA LEU A 345 13.18 -2.87 5.49
C LEU A 345 12.20 -2.04 4.68
N GLN A 346 10.93 -1.98 5.09
CA GLN A 346 9.89 -1.20 4.42
C GLN A 346 10.17 0.30 4.49
N ALA A 347 10.70 0.76 5.62
CA ALA A 347 11.06 2.14 5.88
C ALA A 347 12.51 2.47 5.51
N ALA A 348 13.20 1.62 4.75
CA ALA A 348 14.54 1.88 4.25
C ALA A 348 15.66 1.97 5.32
N ILE A 349 15.40 1.58 6.56
CA ILE A 349 16.33 1.65 7.68
C ILE A 349 17.33 0.49 7.64
N ASN A 350 18.62 0.80 7.78
CA ASN A 350 19.69 -0.18 7.91
C ASN A 350 19.92 -0.53 9.39
N SER A 351 19.15 -1.47 9.93
CA SER A 351 19.29 -1.99 11.30
C SER A 351 19.91 -3.40 11.36
N PRO A 352 20.45 -3.82 12.52
CA PRO A 352 20.83 -5.21 12.77
C PRO A 352 19.67 -6.18 12.50
N GLU A 353 18.45 -5.82 12.90
CA GLU A 353 17.23 -6.61 12.72
C GLU A 353 16.89 -6.78 11.24
N ALA A 354 16.93 -5.70 10.46
CA ALA A 354 16.73 -5.74 9.01
C ALA A 354 17.78 -6.61 8.32
N THR A 355 19.04 -6.50 8.75
CA THR A 355 20.17 -7.29 8.22
C THR A 355 19.98 -8.78 8.48
N GLU A 356 19.59 -9.16 9.70
CA GLU A 356 19.37 -10.57 10.05
C GLU A 356 18.12 -11.13 9.35
N LEU A 357 17.05 -10.35 9.24
CA LEU A 357 15.86 -10.75 8.48
C LEU A 357 16.17 -10.98 7.01
N LYS A 358 16.91 -10.07 6.36
CA LYS A 358 17.41 -10.20 4.97
C LYS A 358 18.14 -11.53 4.78
N LYS A 359 19.09 -11.83 5.68
CA LYS A 359 19.89 -13.05 5.63
C LYS A 359 19.03 -14.30 5.82
N LYS A 360 18.08 -14.26 6.75
CA LYS A 360 17.13 -15.35 6.98
C LYS A 360 16.30 -15.63 5.72
N MET A 361 15.61 -14.62 5.19
CA MET A 361 14.74 -14.74 4.01
C MET A 361 15.51 -15.20 2.77
N SER A 362 16.67 -14.61 2.48
CA SER A 362 17.45 -14.95 1.28
C SER A 362 18.02 -16.38 1.29
N SER A 363 18.23 -16.96 2.48
CA SER A 363 18.73 -18.33 2.66
C SER A 363 17.64 -19.40 2.76
N MET A 364 16.37 -18.98 2.85
CA MET A 364 15.22 -19.86 3.07
C MET A 364 14.88 -20.67 1.81
N ASN A 365 14.39 -21.90 1.99
CA ASN A 365 13.82 -22.66 0.88
C ASN A 365 12.46 -22.07 0.50
N PRO A 366 12.06 -22.12 -0.78
CA PRO A 366 10.75 -21.60 -1.22
C PRO A 366 9.56 -22.18 -0.44
N GLU A 367 9.63 -23.45 -0.03
CA GLU A 367 8.59 -24.14 0.74
C GLU A 367 8.45 -23.66 2.19
N ASP A 368 9.53 -23.16 2.78
CA ASP A 368 9.55 -22.62 4.14
C ASP A 368 9.12 -21.14 4.18
N LEU A 369 9.05 -20.47 3.02
CA LEU A 369 8.73 -19.04 2.93
C LEU A 369 7.27 -18.75 3.30
N LYS A 370 6.33 -19.59 2.85
CA LYS A 370 4.91 -19.43 3.16
C LYS A 370 4.65 -19.38 4.67
N PRO A 371 4.97 -20.43 5.46
CA PRO A 371 4.68 -20.42 6.89
C PRO A 371 5.39 -19.28 7.62
N PHE A 372 6.59 -18.91 7.18
CA PHE A 372 7.30 -17.77 7.73
C PHE A 372 6.57 -16.44 7.50
N LEU A 373 6.07 -16.19 6.28
CA LEU A 373 5.32 -14.97 5.97
C LEU A 373 3.98 -14.92 6.70
N GLU A 374 3.29 -16.06 6.84
CA GLU A 374 2.03 -16.15 7.60
C GLU A 374 2.27 -15.89 9.11
N GLU A 375 3.38 -16.40 9.66
CA GLU A 375 3.79 -16.13 11.05
C GLU A 375 4.10 -14.64 11.27
N LEU A 376 4.80 -13.99 10.34
CA LEU A 376 5.05 -12.55 10.41
C LEU A 376 3.75 -11.74 10.32
N ALA A 377 2.84 -12.11 9.40
CA ALA A 377 1.56 -11.43 9.25
C ALA A 377 0.70 -11.57 10.52
N LEU A 378 0.67 -12.75 11.13
CA LEU A 378 0.02 -13.00 12.41
C LEU A 378 0.58 -12.09 13.51
N PHE A 379 1.91 -12.01 13.64
CA PHE A 379 2.53 -11.13 14.63
C PHE A 379 2.21 -9.67 14.39
N GLY A 380 2.25 -9.24 13.12
CA GLY A 380 1.85 -7.89 12.73
C GLY A 380 0.45 -7.54 13.23
N MET A 381 -0.52 -8.44 13.03
CA MET A 381 -1.89 -8.24 13.53
C MET A 381 -1.97 -8.21 15.06
N TYR A 382 -1.18 -9.02 15.74
CA TYR A 382 -1.13 -9.05 17.19
C TYR A 382 -0.62 -7.75 17.83
N VAL A 383 0.41 -7.13 17.22
CA VAL A 383 1.07 -5.98 17.83
C VAL A 383 0.50 -4.63 17.42
N HIS A 384 -0.08 -4.54 16.22
CA HIS A 384 -0.37 -3.26 15.56
C HIS A 384 -1.30 -2.34 16.37
N GLY A 385 -2.49 -2.79 16.77
CA GLY A 385 -3.43 -1.94 17.49
C GLY A 385 -2.93 -1.48 18.88
N THR A 386 -2.15 -2.31 19.58
CA THR A 386 -1.50 -1.92 20.86
C THR A 386 -0.49 -0.80 20.65
N HIS A 387 0.30 -0.87 19.57
CA HIS A 387 1.25 0.16 19.19
C HIS A 387 0.55 1.47 18.83
N VAL A 388 -0.49 1.40 18.00
CA VAL A 388 -1.36 2.53 17.64
C VAL A 388 -1.97 3.20 18.88
N ALA A 389 -2.51 2.44 19.82
CA ALA A 389 -3.11 2.96 21.06
C ALA A 389 -2.10 3.72 21.94
N GLY A 390 -0.86 3.23 22.00
CA GLY A 390 0.21 3.91 22.73
C GLY A 390 0.56 5.27 22.14
N ILE A 391 0.60 5.39 20.81
CA ILE A 391 0.82 6.68 20.13
C ILE A 391 -0.35 7.62 20.40
N ALA A 392 -1.58 7.13 20.24
CA ALA A 392 -2.80 7.92 20.41
C ALA A 392 -2.96 8.50 21.82
N THR A 393 -2.35 7.88 22.84
CA THR A 393 -2.43 8.32 24.24
C THR A 393 -1.11 8.88 24.80
N ASN A 394 -0.08 8.99 23.97
CA ASN A 394 1.26 9.40 24.39
C ASN A 394 1.22 10.78 25.08
N LYS A 395 1.84 10.87 26.26
CA LYS A 395 1.90 12.08 27.12
C LYS A 395 0.54 12.74 27.37
N ASN A 396 -0.54 11.97 27.32
CA ASN A 396 -1.88 12.43 27.61
C ASN A 396 -2.51 11.53 28.69
N PRO A 397 -2.46 11.91 29.98
CA PRO A 397 -3.12 11.14 31.03
C PRO A 397 -4.65 11.29 31.02
N PHE A 398 -5.18 12.21 30.21
CA PHE A 398 -6.62 12.46 30.09
C PHE A 398 -7.27 11.73 28.93
N ALA A 399 -6.52 10.93 28.17
CA ALA A 399 -7.07 10.06 27.13
C ALA A 399 -7.41 8.68 27.72
N GLU A 400 -8.65 8.25 27.55
CA GLU A 400 -9.14 6.92 27.91
C GLU A 400 -9.44 6.14 26.62
N VAL A 401 -8.99 4.90 26.51
CA VAL A 401 -9.02 4.09 25.30
C VAL A 401 -10.22 3.16 25.31
N LEU A 402 -11.05 3.23 24.26
CA LEU A 402 -12.10 2.26 23.98
C LEU A 402 -11.70 1.43 22.75
N VAL A 403 -11.71 0.11 22.90
CA VAL A 403 -11.24 -0.82 21.84
C VAL A 403 -12.38 -1.14 20.87
N ALA A 404 -12.10 -1.09 19.57
CA ALA A 404 -12.94 -1.72 18.55
C ALA A 404 -12.06 -2.60 17.67
N ARG A 405 -12.14 -3.92 17.84
CA ARG A 405 -11.31 -4.86 17.08
C ARG A 405 -11.98 -5.28 15.78
N ILE A 406 -11.27 -5.11 14.66
CA ILE A 406 -11.53 -5.80 13.38
C ILE A 406 -10.49 -6.91 13.23
N THR A 407 -10.93 -8.07 12.73
CA THR A 407 -10.01 -9.18 12.46
C THR A 407 -9.68 -9.22 10.96
N PHE A 408 -8.39 -9.29 10.64
CA PHE A 408 -7.88 -9.51 9.28
C PHE A 408 -7.25 -10.90 9.18
N ASP A 409 -7.34 -11.51 8.01
CA ASP A 409 -6.73 -12.82 7.77
C ASP A 409 -5.24 -12.65 7.47
N HIS A 410 -4.41 -13.49 8.08
CA HIS A 410 -2.95 -13.47 7.93
C HIS A 410 -2.43 -14.59 7.00
N HIS A 411 -3.31 -15.48 6.53
CA HIS A 411 -2.92 -16.58 5.65
C HIS A 411 -2.69 -16.09 4.21
N ALA A 412 -1.79 -16.77 3.49
CA ALA A 412 -1.51 -16.47 2.09
C ALA A 412 -2.71 -16.68 1.17
N ILE A 413 -3.59 -17.64 1.52
CA ILE A 413 -4.91 -17.79 0.92
C ILE A 413 -5.90 -17.39 2.02
N PRO A 414 -6.40 -16.14 1.99
CA PRO A 414 -7.29 -15.64 3.03
C PRO A 414 -8.68 -16.30 2.93
N GLU A 415 -9.45 -16.30 4.02
CA GLU A 415 -10.86 -16.69 4.02
C GLU A 415 -11.59 -15.89 2.94
N PRO A 416 -12.37 -16.54 2.05
CA PRO A 416 -12.95 -15.86 0.91
C PRO A 416 -13.95 -14.80 1.35
N PRO A 417 -13.87 -13.57 0.80
CA PRO A 417 -14.88 -12.56 1.08
C PRO A 417 -16.21 -13.00 0.46
N SER A 418 -17.31 -12.57 1.08
CA SER A 418 -18.65 -12.88 0.60
C SER A 418 -19.60 -11.72 0.83
N VAL A 419 -20.68 -11.68 0.06
CA VAL A 419 -21.77 -10.70 0.23
C VAL A 419 -22.40 -10.81 1.63
N GLU A 420 -22.43 -12.01 2.21
CA GLU A 420 -22.97 -12.23 3.56
C GLU A 420 -22.06 -11.59 4.62
N VAL A 421 -20.76 -11.87 4.58
CA VAL A 421 -19.78 -11.28 5.50
C VAL A 421 -19.73 -9.76 5.34
N ALA A 422 -19.73 -9.24 4.10
CA ALA A 422 -19.76 -7.80 3.86
C ALA A 422 -21.00 -7.12 4.46
N LYS A 423 -22.18 -7.75 4.37
CA LYS A 423 -23.41 -7.24 5.01
C LYS A 423 -23.32 -7.23 6.52
N LYS A 424 -22.74 -8.28 7.12
CA LYS A 424 -22.49 -8.31 8.56
C LYS A 424 -21.50 -7.22 8.97
N ALA A 425 -20.41 -7.04 8.23
CA ALA A 425 -19.44 -5.97 8.47
C ALA A 425 -20.09 -4.59 8.40
N ALA A 426 -20.88 -4.30 7.35
CA ALA A 426 -21.62 -3.04 7.25
C ALA A 426 -22.59 -2.80 8.42
N TYR A 427 -23.22 -3.86 8.92
CA TYR A 427 -24.05 -3.81 10.14
C TYR A 427 -23.19 -3.55 11.40
N ASN A 428 -22.05 -4.22 11.52
CA ASN A 428 -21.12 -4.05 12.64
C ASN A 428 -20.48 -2.66 12.63
N TYR A 429 -20.13 -2.09 11.48
CA TYR A 429 -19.66 -0.71 11.36
C TYR A 429 -20.64 0.28 11.98
N LYS A 430 -21.93 0.12 11.66
CA LYS A 430 -23.00 0.93 12.26
C LYS A 430 -23.09 0.73 13.78
N ASN A 431 -23.00 -0.51 14.26
CA ASN A 431 -23.10 -0.77 15.69
C ASN A 431 -21.87 -0.28 16.46
N THR A 432 -20.67 -0.44 15.91
CA THR A 432 -19.43 0.09 16.47
C THR A 432 -19.50 1.61 16.62
N VAL A 433 -19.93 2.32 15.57
CA VAL A 433 -20.10 3.77 15.66
C VAL A 433 -21.20 4.14 16.67
N LYS A 434 -22.32 3.41 16.71
CA LYS A 434 -23.36 3.64 17.73
C LYS A 434 -22.81 3.42 19.16
N TYR A 435 -22.00 2.39 19.34
CA TYR A 435 -21.35 2.09 20.63
C TYR A 435 -20.38 3.19 21.04
N PHE A 436 -19.62 3.73 20.09
CA PHE A 436 -18.79 4.91 20.29
C PHE A 436 -19.62 6.13 20.75
N GLN A 437 -20.76 6.39 20.11
CA GLN A 437 -21.68 7.46 20.52
C GLN A 437 -22.22 7.25 21.94
N GLN A 438 -22.66 6.03 22.25
CA GLN A 438 -23.21 5.66 23.57
C GLN A 438 -22.19 5.83 24.70
N ASN A 439 -20.91 5.63 24.40
CA ASN A 439 -19.81 5.73 25.35
C ASN A 439 -19.04 7.06 25.26
N ASN A 440 -19.59 8.07 24.58
CA ASN A 440 -19.04 9.42 24.45
C ASN A 440 -17.62 9.48 23.87
N VAL A 441 -17.27 8.54 22.98
CA VAL A 441 -16.05 8.64 22.16
C VAL A 441 -16.06 9.95 21.39
N ARG A 442 -14.94 10.68 21.40
CA ARG A 442 -14.82 11.99 20.75
C ARG A 442 -13.91 11.98 19.53
N VAL A 443 -12.95 11.06 19.51
CA VAL A 443 -12.01 10.89 18.40
C VAL A 443 -11.72 9.39 18.21
N VAL A 444 -11.62 8.95 16.96
CA VAL A 444 -11.39 7.54 16.59
C VAL A 444 -10.20 7.44 15.65
N ASN A 445 -9.26 6.54 15.96
CA ASN A 445 -8.21 6.13 15.03
C ASN A 445 -8.67 4.95 14.16
N MET A 446 -8.36 4.99 12.86
CA MET A 446 -8.56 3.89 11.90
C MET A 446 -7.29 3.70 11.04
N SER A 447 -6.39 2.80 11.47
CA SER A 447 -5.15 2.49 10.75
C SER A 447 -5.29 1.24 9.87
N TRP A 448 -6.38 1.14 9.11
CA TRP A 448 -6.71 0.04 8.21
C TRP A 448 -7.51 0.56 7.01
N GLY A 449 -7.59 -0.24 5.94
CA GLY A 449 -8.42 0.09 4.79
C GLY A 449 -8.74 -1.13 3.91
N TRP A 450 -9.64 -0.92 2.95
CA TRP A 450 -9.97 -1.89 1.91
C TRP A 450 -9.87 -1.26 0.53
N THR A 451 -9.36 -2.02 -0.42
CA THR A 451 -9.37 -1.67 -1.84
C THR A 451 -10.16 -2.72 -2.64
N LEU A 452 -10.66 -2.31 -3.81
CA LEU A 452 -11.22 -3.25 -4.78
C LEU A 452 -10.24 -4.35 -5.16
N LYS A 453 -8.97 -3.98 -5.34
CA LYS A 453 -7.90 -4.89 -5.76
C LYS A 453 -7.65 -5.97 -4.72
N GLU A 454 -7.66 -5.62 -3.43
CA GLU A 454 -7.51 -6.61 -2.35
C GLU A 454 -8.69 -7.59 -2.36
N ILE A 455 -9.93 -7.10 -2.41
CA ILE A 455 -11.13 -7.97 -2.41
C ILE A 455 -11.11 -8.90 -3.63
N GLU A 456 -10.79 -8.37 -4.81
CA GLU A 456 -10.66 -9.19 -6.02
C GLU A 456 -9.53 -10.23 -5.88
N GLY A 457 -8.38 -9.83 -5.34
CA GLY A 457 -7.26 -10.73 -5.09
C GLY A 457 -7.61 -11.87 -4.14
N MET A 458 -8.40 -11.60 -3.09
CA MET A 458 -8.89 -12.64 -2.18
C MET A 458 -9.85 -13.61 -2.88
N LEU A 459 -10.75 -13.11 -3.74
CA LEU A 459 -11.64 -13.96 -4.54
C LEU A 459 -10.83 -14.81 -5.53
N GLU A 460 -9.83 -14.23 -6.19
CA GLU A 460 -8.95 -14.92 -7.13
C GLU A 460 -8.11 -16.01 -6.44
N ALA A 461 -7.50 -15.71 -5.30
CA ALA A 461 -6.73 -16.67 -4.50
C ALA A 461 -7.57 -17.89 -4.09
N ASN A 462 -8.87 -17.66 -3.87
CA ASN A 462 -9.85 -18.71 -3.59
C ASN A 462 -10.49 -19.32 -4.84
N GLY A 463 -10.10 -18.91 -6.05
CA GLY A 463 -10.71 -19.34 -7.32
C GLY A 463 -12.22 -19.15 -7.36
N ILE A 464 -12.69 -17.99 -6.91
CA ILE A 464 -14.09 -17.55 -6.92
C ILE A 464 -14.32 -16.57 -8.08
N GLY A 465 -15.48 -16.71 -8.73
CA GLY A 465 -15.81 -16.09 -10.02
C GLY A 465 -15.39 -17.01 -11.16
N LYS A 466 -16.37 -17.48 -11.96
CA LYS A 466 -16.11 -18.48 -13.03
C LYS A 466 -15.15 -17.96 -14.08
N ASP A 467 -15.15 -16.64 -14.29
CA ASP A 467 -14.26 -15.88 -15.12
C ASP A 467 -13.94 -14.53 -14.44
N ALA A 468 -13.06 -13.74 -15.06
CA ALA A 468 -12.64 -12.45 -14.51
C ALA A 468 -13.77 -11.41 -14.44
N GLU A 469 -14.80 -11.56 -15.27
CA GLU A 469 -15.94 -10.64 -15.31
C GLU A 469 -16.91 -10.93 -14.15
N GLU A 470 -17.27 -12.18 -13.93
CA GLU A 470 -18.08 -12.58 -12.77
C GLU A 470 -17.36 -12.26 -11.45
N ARG A 471 -16.03 -12.45 -11.40
CA ARG A 471 -15.23 -12.04 -10.25
C ARG A 471 -15.30 -10.53 -10.03
N SER A 472 -15.15 -9.72 -11.09
CA SER A 472 -15.29 -8.26 -11.02
C SER A 472 -16.61 -7.83 -10.38
N GLN A 473 -17.72 -8.37 -10.90
CA GLN A 473 -19.06 -7.99 -10.48
C GLN A 473 -19.29 -8.36 -9.01
N LEU A 474 -18.76 -9.51 -8.58
CA LEU A 474 -18.80 -9.91 -7.18
C LEU A 474 -17.92 -9.00 -6.31
N THR A 475 -16.70 -8.68 -6.74
CA THR A 475 -15.82 -7.72 -6.06
C THR A 475 -16.54 -6.40 -5.84
N ARG A 476 -17.11 -5.82 -6.89
CA ARG A 476 -17.83 -4.54 -6.83
C ARG A 476 -19.00 -4.60 -5.86
N THR A 477 -19.80 -5.67 -5.91
CA THR A 477 -20.92 -5.89 -4.99
C THR A 477 -20.45 -5.93 -3.53
N ILE A 478 -19.38 -6.68 -3.24
CA ILE A 478 -18.83 -6.81 -1.89
C ILE A 478 -18.25 -5.46 -1.41
N PHE A 479 -17.43 -4.82 -2.24
CA PHE A 479 -16.79 -3.54 -1.95
C PHE A 479 -17.81 -2.43 -1.69
N ASP A 480 -18.84 -2.30 -2.53
CA ASP A 480 -19.88 -1.29 -2.36
C ASP A 480 -20.64 -1.47 -1.03
N ILE A 481 -20.84 -2.72 -0.57
CA ILE A 481 -21.45 -2.97 0.75
C ILE A 481 -20.54 -2.48 1.88
N TYR A 482 -19.24 -2.79 1.84
CA TYR A 482 -18.28 -2.28 2.84
C TYR A 482 -18.23 -0.75 2.82
N LYS A 483 -18.08 -0.17 1.64
CA LYS A 483 -18.01 1.26 1.39
C LYS A 483 -19.23 2.00 1.93
N ASP A 484 -20.42 1.62 1.47
CA ASP A 484 -21.66 2.27 1.86
C ASP A 484 -21.95 2.08 3.35
N GLY A 485 -21.66 0.89 3.89
CA GLY A 485 -21.80 0.60 5.32
C GLY A 485 -20.94 1.52 6.18
N LEU A 486 -19.65 1.61 5.86
CA LEU A 486 -18.68 2.40 6.63
C LEU A 486 -18.94 3.90 6.48
N TYR A 487 -19.18 4.37 5.25
CA TYR A 487 -19.50 5.76 4.97
C TYR A 487 -20.73 6.22 5.77
N ASN A 488 -21.81 5.44 5.75
CA ASN A 488 -23.03 5.77 6.48
C ASN A 488 -22.84 5.70 8.01
N ALA A 489 -22.01 4.77 8.49
CA ALA A 489 -21.68 4.68 9.91
C ALA A 489 -20.94 5.95 10.38
N ILE A 490 -19.83 6.32 9.73
CA ILE A 490 -19.03 7.52 10.07
C ILE A 490 -19.90 8.78 9.99
N LYS A 491 -20.68 8.93 8.90
CA LYS A 491 -21.58 10.07 8.70
C LYS A 491 -22.65 10.21 9.78
N SER A 492 -23.04 9.12 10.43
CA SER A 492 -24.08 9.14 11.47
C SER A 492 -23.63 9.71 12.83
N ALA A 493 -22.32 9.98 12.98
CA ALA A 493 -21.72 10.48 14.22
C ALA A 493 -20.91 11.78 13.99
N PRO A 494 -21.55 12.89 13.57
CA PRO A 494 -20.85 14.15 13.30
C PRO A 494 -20.12 14.76 14.51
N GLU A 495 -20.45 14.33 15.73
CA GLU A 495 -19.81 14.71 16.99
C GLU A 495 -18.50 13.99 17.31
N ILE A 496 -18.16 12.97 16.51
CA ILE A 496 -16.94 12.17 16.61
C ILE A 496 -16.03 12.52 15.44
N LEU A 497 -14.78 12.88 15.72
CA LEU A 497 -13.75 13.03 14.71
C LEU A 497 -13.14 11.67 14.38
N PHE A 498 -13.29 11.20 13.16
CA PHE A 498 -12.62 10.00 12.66
C PHE A 498 -11.31 10.40 11.98
N ILE A 499 -10.24 9.66 12.25
CA ILE A 499 -8.92 9.92 11.67
C ILE A 499 -8.41 8.60 11.09
N THR A 500 -8.03 8.63 9.81
CA THR A 500 -7.56 7.44 9.09
C THR A 500 -6.18 7.65 8.48
N ALA A 501 -5.44 6.55 8.36
CA ALA A 501 -4.18 6.52 7.64
C ALA A 501 -4.40 6.65 6.13
N ALA A 502 -3.52 7.36 5.42
CA ALA A 502 -3.60 7.49 3.95
C ALA A 502 -3.38 6.15 3.23
N GLY A 503 -2.53 5.27 3.78
CA GLY A 503 -2.13 4.00 3.17
C GLY A 503 -0.64 4.00 2.81
N ASN A 504 -0.05 2.82 2.64
CA ASN A 504 1.39 2.63 2.39
C ASN A 504 1.70 2.11 0.98
N SER A 505 0.88 2.44 -0.03
CA SER A 505 0.97 1.86 -1.38
C SER A 505 1.53 2.82 -2.44
N ASP A 506 1.99 4.01 -2.05
CA ASP A 506 2.48 5.05 -2.96
C ASP A 506 1.53 5.31 -4.15
N ASN A 507 0.24 5.40 -3.84
CA ASN A 507 -0.83 5.52 -4.80
C ASN A 507 -1.72 6.74 -4.51
N ASP A 508 -2.55 7.08 -5.49
CA ASP A 508 -3.64 8.04 -5.30
C ASP A 508 -4.83 7.32 -4.64
N VAL A 509 -5.13 7.69 -3.40
CA VAL A 509 -6.14 7.04 -2.57
C VAL A 509 -7.56 7.16 -3.12
N THR A 510 -7.85 8.22 -3.89
CA THR A 510 -9.19 8.44 -4.47
C THR A 510 -9.37 7.60 -5.71
N PHE A 511 -8.33 7.52 -6.55
CA PHE A 511 -8.38 6.75 -7.78
C PHE A 511 -8.53 5.24 -7.51
N ASP A 512 -7.78 4.72 -6.54
CA ASP A 512 -7.80 3.29 -6.19
C ASP A 512 -8.98 2.87 -5.30
N GLU A 513 -9.92 3.78 -5.04
CA GLU A 513 -11.08 3.59 -4.17
C GLU A 513 -10.69 3.00 -2.80
N VAL A 514 -9.75 3.62 -2.10
CA VAL A 514 -9.27 3.14 -0.79
C VAL A 514 -10.23 3.62 0.31
N ILE A 515 -10.97 2.74 0.96
CA ILE A 515 -11.81 3.11 2.12
C ILE A 515 -11.05 2.89 3.43
N PRO A 516 -11.18 3.77 4.45
CA PRO A 516 -12.01 4.98 4.46
C PRO A 516 -11.32 6.24 3.90
N SER A 517 -10.03 6.21 3.53
CA SER A 517 -9.23 7.40 3.17
C SER A 517 -9.71 8.17 1.92
N MET A 518 -10.52 7.56 1.07
CA MET A 518 -11.18 8.22 -0.07
C MET A 518 -12.43 9.03 0.31
N PHE A 519 -12.97 8.87 1.52
CA PHE A 519 -14.25 9.48 1.88
C PHE A 519 -14.12 10.98 2.08
N ASP A 520 -14.99 11.73 1.42
CA ASP A 520 -15.22 13.15 1.71
C ASP A 520 -16.34 13.29 2.75
N LEU A 521 -15.96 13.45 4.02
CA LEU A 521 -16.87 13.62 5.16
C LEU A 521 -16.36 14.74 6.08
N PRO A 522 -17.24 15.62 6.59
CA PRO A 522 -16.84 16.77 7.42
C PRO A 522 -16.28 16.39 8.79
N ASN A 523 -16.38 15.12 9.18
CA ASN A 523 -15.90 14.57 10.43
C ASN A 523 -14.85 13.46 10.25
N LEU A 524 -14.19 13.42 9.08
CA LEU A 524 -13.09 12.51 8.77
C LEU A 524 -11.84 13.33 8.42
N MET A 525 -10.67 12.89 8.88
CA MET A 525 -9.37 13.37 8.40
C MET A 525 -8.49 12.21 7.95
N THR A 526 -7.81 12.36 6.81
CA THR A 526 -6.82 11.41 6.31
C THR A 526 -5.40 11.92 6.56
N VAL A 527 -4.52 11.03 7.02
CA VAL A 527 -3.18 11.39 7.50
C VAL A 527 -2.09 10.68 6.70
N GLY A 528 -1.25 11.48 6.02
CA GLY A 528 -0.01 11.03 5.40
C GLY A 528 1.15 10.92 6.39
N ALA A 529 2.19 10.16 6.03
CA ALA A 529 3.37 9.97 6.86
C ALA A 529 4.53 10.89 6.44
N VAL A 530 5.20 11.43 7.43
CA VAL A 530 6.49 12.14 7.29
C VAL A 530 7.49 11.58 8.29
N ASP A 531 8.76 11.87 8.05
CA ASP A 531 9.87 11.45 8.89
C ASP A 531 10.17 12.42 10.06
N GLN A 532 11.31 12.23 10.74
CA GLN A 532 11.77 13.07 11.85
C GLN A 532 12.06 14.53 11.45
N ALA A 533 12.36 14.81 10.17
CA ALA A 533 12.56 16.16 9.65
C ALA A 533 11.28 16.78 9.06
N GLY A 534 10.17 16.03 9.04
CA GLY A 534 8.91 16.47 8.44
C GLY A 534 8.90 16.34 6.91
N GLU A 535 9.79 15.51 6.34
CA GLU A 535 9.83 15.19 4.92
C GLU A 535 8.90 14.02 4.59
N GLU A 536 8.27 14.02 3.41
CA GLU A 536 7.32 12.99 2.96
C GLU A 536 8.05 11.65 2.81
N THR A 537 7.57 10.59 3.48
CA THR A 537 8.22 9.28 3.37
C THR A 537 7.94 8.62 2.03
N GLY A 538 8.89 7.82 1.52
CA GLY A 538 8.72 7.14 0.22
C GLY A 538 7.47 6.24 0.12
N PHE A 539 7.02 5.66 1.24
CA PHE A 539 5.87 4.75 1.28
C PHE A 539 4.50 5.42 1.38
N THR A 540 4.40 6.70 1.75
CA THR A 540 3.08 7.31 2.00
C THR A 540 2.27 7.45 0.70
N SER A 541 1.00 7.08 0.79
CA SER A 541 0.01 7.34 -0.27
C SER A 541 -0.40 8.80 -0.26
N PHE A 542 -0.88 9.30 -1.40
CA PHE A 542 -1.16 10.72 -1.63
C PHE A 542 -2.51 10.92 -2.33
N GLY A 543 -2.90 12.16 -2.57
CA GLY A 543 -4.13 12.51 -3.26
C GLY A 543 -4.82 13.73 -2.63
N GLU A 544 -5.89 14.21 -3.26
CA GLU A 544 -6.64 15.38 -2.77
C GLU A 544 -7.30 15.15 -1.41
N SER A 545 -7.53 13.90 -1.01
CA SER A 545 -8.17 13.57 0.26
C SER A 545 -7.21 13.50 1.46
N VAL A 546 -5.90 13.71 1.28
CA VAL A 546 -4.94 13.77 2.42
C VAL A 546 -4.94 15.16 3.04
N ASP A 547 -5.45 15.28 4.28
CA ASP A 547 -5.65 16.58 4.95
C ASP A 547 -4.37 17.11 5.62
N VAL A 548 -3.64 16.23 6.30
CA VAL A 548 -2.47 16.56 7.12
C VAL A 548 -1.44 15.44 7.10
N HIS A 549 -0.23 15.76 7.56
CA HIS A 549 0.89 14.85 7.68
C HIS A 549 1.43 14.85 9.11
N ALA A 550 1.80 13.68 9.61
CA ALA A 550 2.33 13.49 10.96
C ALA A 550 3.46 12.46 10.99
N ASN A 551 4.21 12.40 12.10
CA ASN A 551 5.32 11.47 12.24
C ASN A 551 4.85 10.02 12.04
N GLY A 552 5.35 9.38 11.00
CA GLY A 552 5.10 7.97 10.70
C GLY A 552 6.39 7.18 10.54
N PHE A 553 7.53 7.69 11.00
CA PHE A 553 8.84 7.06 10.84
C PHE A 553 9.50 6.84 12.20
N GLU A 554 9.90 5.61 12.48
CA GLU A 554 10.54 5.19 13.74
C GLU A 554 9.78 5.68 14.99
N VAL A 555 8.44 5.57 14.97
CA VAL A 555 7.61 6.03 16.08
C VAL A 555 7.63 4.99 17.19
N ASN A 556 8.22 5.35 18.33
CA ASN A 556 8.30 4.47 19.49
C ASN A 556 6.95 4.34 20.21
N SER A 557 6.47 3.11 20.44
CA SER A 557 5.24 2.83 21.19
C SER A 557 5.21 1.39 21.71
N TYR A 558 4.14 1.02 22.41
CA TYR A 558 4.00 -0.25 23.12
C TYR A 558 3.71 -1.43 22.21
N LEU A 559 4.20 -2.60 22.62
CA LEU A 559 3.75 -3.91 22.17
C LEU A 559 2.90 -4.57 23.26
N PRO A 560 2.09 -5.60 22.93
CA PRO A 560 1.48 -6.47 23.94
C PRO A 560 2.50 -6.97 24.94
N GLY A 561 2.20 -6.94 26.24
CA GLY A 561 3.13 -7.20 27.34
C GLY A 561 3.94 -5.98 27.80
N GLY A 562 3.79 -4.81 27.16
CA GLY A 562 4.26 -3.52 27.66
C GLY A 562 5.70 -3.14 27.30
N SER A 563 6.42 -3.98 26.53
CA SER A 563 7.67 -3.56 25.90
C SER A 563 7.41 -2.48 24.83
N MET A 564 8.44 -1.75 24.40
CA MET A 564 8.28 -0.71 23.38
C MET A 564 9.23 -0.92 22.21
N ILE A 565 8.79 -0.50 21.02
CA ILE A 565 9.58 -0.55 19.80
C ILE A 565 9.19 0.57 18.84
N GLU A 566 10.11 0.92 17.96
CA GLU A 566 9.92 1.88 16.88
C GLU A 566 9.36 1.21 15.63
N MET A 567 8.22 1.70 15.15
CA MET A 567 7.57 1.24 13.91
C MET A 567 7.34 2.40 12.94
N SER A 568 7.25 2.08 11.65
CA SER A 568 7.03 3.06 10.59
C SER A 568 5.80 2.71 9.76
N GLY A 569 5.07 3.73 9.29
CA GLY A 569 3.88 3.62 8.45
C GLY A 569 2.90 4.78 8.67
N THR A 570 1.97 4.99 7.73
CA THR A 570 0.83 5.91 7.93
C THR A 570 -0.06 5.49 9.11
N SER A 571 0.00 4.21 9.49
CA SER A 571 -0.62 3.67 10.71
C SER A 571 -0.05 4.25 12.00
N MET A 572 1.19 4.77 11.98
CA MET A 572 1.83 5.46 13.10
C MET A 572 1.64 6.98 13.02
N ALA A 573 1.40 7.52 11.81
CA ALA A 573 1.10 8.94 11.60
C ALA A 573 -0.32 9.31 12.08
N SER A 574 -1.34 8.54 11.69
CA SER A 574 -2.74 8.80 12.09
C SER A 574 -2.96 8.91 13.61
N PRO A 575 -2.42 8.03 14.48
CA PRO A 575 -2.61 8.17 15.92
C PRO A 575 -1.89 9.37 16.52
N ASN A 576 -0.87 9.95 15.87
CA ASN A 576 -0.29 11.23 16.32
C ASN A 576 -1.30 12.39 16.17
N VAL A 577 -2.12 12.38 15.11
CA VAL A 577 -3.20 13.37 14.92
C VAL A 577 -4.35 13.12 15.90
N VAL A 578 -4.68 11.85 16.18
CA VAL A 578 -5.65 11.48 17.23
C VAL A 578 -5.20 11.99 18.59
N ASN A 579 -3.92 11.82 18.93
CA ASN A 579 -3.35 12.32 20.17
C ASN A 579 -3.44 13.85 20.29
N LEU A 580 -3.16 14.58 19.20
CA LEU A 580 -3.36 16.03 19.15
C LEU A 580 -4.84 16.41 19.38
N ALA A 581 -5.77 15.78 18.66
CA ALA A 581 -7.20 16.03 18.84
C ALA A 581 -7.65 15.76 20.29
N ALA A 582 -7.19 14.67 20.89
CA ALA A 582 -7.47 14.32 22.28
C ALA A 582 -6.89 15.35 23.27
N LYS A 583 -5.68 15.87 23.03
CA LYS A 583 -5.07 16.93 23.85
C LYS A 583 -5.87 18.25 23.75
N LEU A 584 -6.33 18.61 22.56
CA LEU A 584 -7.20 19.79 22.36
C LEU A 584 -8.53 19.63 23.12
N LEU A 585 -9.16 18.46 23.04
CA LEU A 585 -10.38 18.13 23.78
C LEU A 585 -10.19 18.11 25.31
N ALA A 586 -9.03 17.66 25.80
CA ALA A 586 -8.73 17.70 27.22
C ALA A 586 -8.62 19.14 27.75
N LEU A 587 -8.03 20.03 26.94
CA LEU A 587 -7.91 21.47 27.22
C LEU A 587 -9.22 22.24 27.04
N ASP A 588 -10.12 21.76 26.18
CA ASP A 588 -11.45 22.30 25.96
C ASP A 588 -12.43 21.23 25.47
N SER A 589 -13.24 20.69 26.38
CA SER A 589 -14.22 19.66 26.06
C SER A 589 -15.42 20.16 25.26
N SER A 590 -15.58 21.49 25.12
CA SER A 590 -16.67 22.10 24.35
C SER A 590 -16.43 22.13 22.84
N LEU A 591 -15.19 21.85 22.40
CA LEU A 591 -14.83 21.80 20.98
C LEU A 591 -15.68 20.79 20.24
N LYS A 592 -16.20 21.20 19.08
CA LYS A 592 -16.86 20.33 18.11
C LYS A 592 -15.84 19.81 17.11
N THR A 593 -16.24 18.82 16.32
CA THR A 593 -15.39 18.22 15.28
C THR A 593 -14.81 19.25 14.32
N ASN A 594 -15.62 20.20 13.84
CA ASN A 594 -15.12 21.27 12.97
C ASN A 594 -14.08 22.16 13.67
N ASP A 595 -14.26 22.47 14.96
CA ASP A 595 -13.28 23.27 15.70
C ASP A 595 -11.94 22.51 15.81
N LEU A 596 -11.98 21.19 16.00
CA LEU A 596 -10.77 20.35 16.02
C LEU A 596 -10.06 20.36 14.67
N ILE A 597 -10.78 20.15 13.57
CA ILE A 597 -10.22 20.16 12.22
C ILE A 597 -9.59 21.53 11.92
N GLU A 598 -10.28 22.64 12.24
CA GLU A 598 -9.77 23.99 12.04
C GLU A 598 -8.52 24.28 12.88
N LEU A 599 -8.46 23.81 14.14
CA LEU A 599 -7.29 23.99 15.01
C LEU A 599 -6.09 23.16 14.52
N ILE A 600 -6.32 21.91 14.12
CA ILE A 600 -5.26 21.01 13.63
C ILE A 600 -4.69 21.53 12.31
N THR A 601 -5.56 21.81 11.34
CA THR A 601 -5.16 22.30 10.01
C THR A 601 -4.62 23.72 10.05
N GLY A 602 -5.19 24.59 10.88
CA GLY A 602 -4.73 25.97 11.07
C GLY A 602 -3.40 26.06 11.82
N GLY A 603 -3.11 25.08 12.69
CA GLY A 603 -1.83 24.94 13.37
C GLY A 603 -0.74 24.31 12.51
N ALA A 604 -1.11 23.57 11.47
CA ALA A 604 -0.20 22.89 10.57
C ALA A 604 0.62 23.85 9.70
N GLU A 605 1.75 23.35 9.19
CA GLU A 605 2.70 24.07 8.37
C GLU A 605 2.78 23.44 6.98
N LYS A 606 2.48 24.23 5.96
CA LYS A 606 2.57 23.77 4.57
C LYS A 606 4.00 23.81 4.07
N SER A 607 4.44 22.75 3.40
CA SER A 607 5.72 22.74 2.68
C SER A 607 5.69 23.72 1.50
N ASP A 608 6.87 24.16 1.05
CA ASP A 608 7.01 25.11 -0.07
C ASP A 608 6.38 24.60 -1.37
N ASN A 609 6.39 23.27 -1.58
CA ASN A 609 5.78 22.62 -2.74
C ASN A 609 4.27 22.35 -2.57
N GLY A 610 3.69 22.65 -1.39
CA GLY A 610 2.28 22.46 -1.08
C GLY A 610 1.81 21.02 -0.91
N ARG A 611 2.70 20.02 -1.01
CA ARG A 611 2.37 18.59 -0.88
C ARG A 611 2.13 18.17 0.58
N ILE A 612 2.88 18.77 1.50
CA ILE A 612 2.86 18.39 2.91
C ILE A 612 2.11 19.47 3.69
N ASN A 613 1.20 19.05 4.55
CA ASN A 613 0.54 19.89 5.54
C ASN A 613 0.87 19.34 6.93
N LEU A 614 2.03 19.72 7.46
CA LEU A 614 2.68 19.11 8.60
C LEU A 614 2.06 19.59 9.92
N ILE A 615 1.51 18.69 10.74
CA ILE A 615 0.91 19.09 12.01
C ILE A 615 1.94 19.77 12.93
N ASN A 616 1.46 20.73 13.72
CA ASN A 616 2.23 21.32 14.81
C ASN A 616 1.33 21.39 16.07
N PRO A 617 1.40 20.38 16.95
CA PRO A 617 0.61 20.32 18.18
C PRO A 617 0.71 21.58 19.04
N MET A 618 1.92 22.10 19.24
CA MET A 618 2.15 23.34 19.99
C MET A 618 1.41 24.55 19.39
N LYS A 619 1.54 24.79 18.07
CA LYS A 619 0.82 25.88 17.40
C LYS A 619 -0.70 25.69 17.46
N SER A 620 -1.19 24.46 17.32
CA SER A 620 -2.62 24.15 17.43
C SER A 620 -3.17 24.51 18.82
N VAL A 621 -2.42 24.20 19.89
CA VAL A 621 -2.77 24.57 21.27
C VAL A 621 -2.68 26.09 21.50
N GLU A 622 -1.72 26.78 20.89
CA GLU A 622 -1.63 28.25 20.94
C GLU A 622 -2.81 28.94 20.23
N LEU A 623 -3.25 28.40 19.09
CA LEU A 623 -4.45 28.86 18.38
C LEU A 623 -5.69 28.73 19.27
N LEU A 624 -5.88 27.59 19.94
CA LEU A 624 -6.97 27.39 20.90
C LEU A 624 -6.98 28.47 22.00
N LYS A 625 -5.82 28.78 22.58
CA LYS A 625 -5.69 29.84 23.60
C LYS A 625 -6.05 31.23 23.06
N THR A 626 -5.85 31.47 21.77
CA THR A 626 -6.16 32.75 21.12
C THR A 626 -7.65 32.88 20.84
N VAL A 627 -8.31 31.82 20.40
CA VAL A 627 -9.76 31.78 20.20
C VAL A 627 -10.49 32.04 21.52
N LYS A 628 -10.08 31.38 22.61
CA LYS A 628 -10.64 31.58 23.96
C LYS A 628 -10.52 33.00 24.51
N LYS A 629 -9.53 33.79 24.07
CA LYS A 629 -9.37 35.19 24.51
C LYS A 629 -10.31 36.16 23.80
N LYS A 630 -10.91 35.76 22.69
CA LYS A 630 -11.80 36.59 21.86
C LYS A 630 -13.29 36.32 22.10
N SER A 631 -13.63 35.14 22.63
CA SER A 631 -14.95 34.75 23.14
C SER A 631 -15.17 35.25 24.56
#